data_AF-A0A7W6K9R9-F1
#
_entry.id   AF-A0A7W6K9R9-F1
#
_cell.length_a   1.000
_cell.length_b   1.000
_cell.length_c   1.000
_cell.angle_alpha   90.00
_cell.angle_beta   90.00
_cell.angle_gamma   90.00
#
_symmetry.space_group_name_H-M   'P 1'
#
loop_
_entity.id
_entity.type
_entity.pdbx_description
1 polymer ?
#
loop_
_entity_poly.entity_id
_entity_poly.type
_entity_poly.pdbx_seq_one_letter_code
_entity_poly.pdbx_strand_id
1 'polypeptide(L)'
;MATTTHNPTNTLAKKSRLVTFALITALGLLLIGEAYFGYRFHQLSYEQKRMKEDYSLSNNITFGIFSVDRWGEKISAVVDQRVKGFKLTAKQKTEMRKGIEKELHGLVNKAVSEVTKPQKTLGGKLKKFAFNSIVDVDELHAQVPSFAKTIVTKITSPTSLKRLKNVAASKVDELEEQTYDSTDTTITTVEHNIYKKYHVAGAAAYDRLVETKLAQIRQDTFRCTWGILASVAIALTLWLFLRKQVQLHVPLFVMSLLFAVVLLAVGVSAPIIEVDARIKTLEFALLGDKIVFNNQVLFFQSKSILGIIGTLIEQPKPDAVLVGVLLLIFVVVLPLFRIVARGIYVSCRNFFGSQKVLRFMAFDLGKWDMADVMVVGTTMTYIGLNGILKSQLSGLNIKNDTLTTVTANNSALQLGFFIFVAYVVYAKVLSFIIKRIDEKNAPGKQSNMEYATNDGRD
;
A
#
# COMPACT_ATOMS: atom_id res chain seq x y z
N MET A 1 -73.00 -4.03 49.36
CA MET A 1 -72.03 -2.93 49.13
C MET A 1 -70.63 -3.56 49.22
N ALA A 2 -70.06 -3.98 48.09
CA ALA A 2 -68.75 -4.63 48.04
C ALA A 2 -67.79 -3.70 47.29
N THR A 3 -66.91 -3.05 48.03
CA THR A 3 -65.84 -2.19 47.49
C THR A 3 -64.69 -3.06 47.02
N THR A 4 -64.56 -3.23 45.70
CA THR A 4 -63.39 -3.78 45.02
C THR A 4 -62.23 -2.80 45.11
N THR A 5 -61.24 -3.10 45.94
CA THR A 5 -59.96 -2.39 45.97
C THR A 5 -59.11 -2.78 44.77
N HIS A 6 -59.10 -1.95 43.73
CA HIS A 6 -58.14 -2.03 42.63
C HIS A 6 -56.74 -1.70 43.15
N ASN A 7 -55.85 -2.71 43.25
CA ASN A 7 -54.45 -2.53 43.66
C ASN A 7 -53.63 -1.82 42.55
N PRO A 8 -53.13 -0.58 42.76
CA PRO A 8 -52.36 0.19 41.77
C PRO A 8 -50.90 -0.29 41.59
N THR A 9 -50.43 -1.24 42.40
CA THR A 9 -49.05 -1.73 42.40
C THR A 9 -48.74 -2.69 41.24
N ASN A 10 -49.72 -3.50 40.79
CA ASN A 10 -49.53 -4.45 39.69
C ASN A 10 -49.46 -3.78 38.30
N THR A 11 -50.12 -2.63 38.12
CA THR A 11 -50.14 -1.90 36.85
C THR A 11 -48.81 -1.16 36.59
N LEU A 12 -48.20 -0.58 37.63
CA LEU A 12 -46.88 0.06 37.57
C LEU A 12 -45.75 -0.94 37.27
N ALA A 13 -45.79 -2.13 37.89
CA ALA A 13 -44.81 -3.19 37.65
C ALA A 13 -44.91 -3.75 36.22
N LYS A 14 -46.12 -3.94 35.70
CA LYS A 14 -46.36 -4.40 34.32
C LYS A 14 -45.92 -3.36 33.28
N LYS A 15 -46.17 -2.06 33.53
CA LYS A 15 -45.72 -0.95 32.69
C LYS A 15 -44.19 -0.84 32.64
N SER A 16 -43.51 -1.02 33.78
CA SER A 16 -42.04 -1.03 33.87
C SER A 16 -41.42 -2.18 33.05
N ARG A 17 -41.98 -3.38 33.13
CA ARG A 17 -41.50 -4.55 32.36
C ARG A 17 -41.67 -4.37 30.84
N LEU A 18 -42.77 -3.76 30.40
CA LEU A 18 -43.00 -3.46 28.98
C LEU A 18 -41.99 -2.45 28.44
N VAL A 19 -41.65 -1.40 29.21
CA VAL A 19 -40.65 -0.40 28.82
C VAL A 19 -39.26 -1.03 28.71
N THR A 20 -38.88 -1.90 29.65
CA THR A 20 -37.60 -2.64 29.58
C THR A 20 -37.53 -3.57 28.37
N PHE A 21 -38.62 -4.27 28.05
CA PHE A 21 -38.66 -5.15 26.89
C PHE A 21 -38.55 -4.36 25.57
N ALA A 22 -39.30 -3.27 25.44
CA ALA A 22 -39.21 -2.37 24.29
C ALA A 22 -37.80 -1.80 24.09
N LEU A 23 -37.13 -1.41 25.20
CA LEU A 23 -35.75 -0.94 25.15
C LEU A 23 -34.79 -2.02 24.64
N ILE A 24 -34.88 -3.24 25.18
CA ILE A 24 -34.04 -4.37 24.78
C ILE A 24 -34.23 -4.67 23.29
N THR A 25 -35.48 -4.66 22.80
CA THR A 25 -35.76 -4.87 21.37
C THR A 25 -35.15 -3.76 20.51
N ALA A 26 -35.29 -2.49 20.92
CA ALA A 26 -34.73 -1.36 20.17
C ALA A 26 -33.19 -1.42 20.12
N LEU A 27 -32.53 -1.67 21.25
CA LEU A 27 -31.07 -1.84 21.31
C LEU A 27 -30.59 -3.09 20.59
N GLY A 28 -31.36 -4.18 20.62
CA GLY A 28 -31.08 -5.40 19.89
C GLY A 28 -31.09 -5.19 18.39
N LEU A 29 -32.09 -4.48 17.85
CA LEU A 29 -32.13 -4.10 16.44
C LEU A 29 -30.93 -3.23 16.05
N LEU A 30 -30.55 -2.30 16.92
CA LEU A 30 -29.42 -1.41 16.71
C LEU A 30 -28.09 -2.18 16.72
N LEU A 31 -27.94 -3.16 17.62
CA LEU A 31 -26.78 -4.05 17.71
C LEU A 31 -26.67 -4.95 16.47
N ILE A 32 -27.79 -5.48 15.97
CA ILE A 32 -27.82 -6.25 14.71
C ILE A 32 -27.37 -5.37 13.55
N GLY A 33 -27.84 -4.11 13.51
CA GLY A 33 -27.40 -3.12 12.52
C GLY A 33 -25.89 -2.87 12.59
N GLU A 34 -25.35 -2.64 13.79
CA GLU A 34 -23.91 -2.46 14.00
C GLU A 34 -23.11 -3.70 13.57
N ALA A 35 -23.54 -4.90 13.97
CA ALA A 35 -22.89 -6.15 13.59
C ALA A 35 -22.91 -6.37 12.07
N TYR A 36 -24.02 -6.04 11.41
CA TYR A 36 -24.14 -6.09 9.95
C TYR A 36 -23.17 -5.10 9.27
N PHE A 37 -23.16 -3.83 9.71
CA PHE A 37 -22.23 -2.85 9.16
C PHE A 37 -20.77 -3.21 9.46
N GLY A 38 -20.47 -3.76 10.64
CA GLY A 38 -19.17 -4.27 11.04
C GLY A 38 -18.69 -5.42 10.17
N TYR A 39 -19.57 -6.40 9.91
CA TYR A 39 -19.29 -7.52 9.03
C TYR A 39 -19.06 -7.06 7.58
N ARG A 40 -19.95 -6.22 7.05
CA ARG A 40 -19.82 -5.66 5.70
C ARG A 40 -18.55 -4.83 5.55
N PHE A 41 -18.22 -4.02 6.56
CA PHE A 41 -16.98 -3.26 6.63
C PHE A 41 -15.76 -4.18 6.60
N HIS A 42 -15.77 -5.27 7.37
CA HIS A 42 -14.66 -6.22 7.40
C HIS A 42 -14.45 -6.89 6.03
N GLN A 43 -15.53 -7.36 5.39
CA GLN A 43 -15.46 -7.94 4.05
C GLN A 43 -14.87 -6.97 3.02
N LEU A 44 -15.42 -5.75 2.95
CA LEU A 44 -14.97 -4.72 2.01
C LEU A 44 -13.53 -4.31 2.26
N SER A 45 -13.13 -4.18 3.52
CA SER A 45 -11.74 -3.83 3.89
C SER A 45 -10.76 -4.94 3.49
N TYR A 46 -11.16 -6.20 3.59
CA TYR A 46 -10.34 -7.34 3.17
C TYR A 46 -10.27 -7.47 1.64
N GLU A 47 -11.37 -7.19 0.93
CA GLU A 47 -11.40 -7.11 -0.53
C GLU A 47 -10.47 -5.99 -1.03
N GLN A 48 -10.56 -4.80 -0.44
CA GLN A 48 -9.67 -3.68 -0.73
C GLN A 48 -8.21 -4.07 -0.52
N LYS A 49 -7.90 -4.71 0.61
CA LYS A 49 -6.55 -5.20 0.92
C LYS A 49 -6.04 -6.14 -0.17
N ARG A 50 -6.78 -7.21 -0.48
CA ARG A 50 -6.37 -8.20 -1.48
C ARG A 50 -6.17 -7.59 -2.86
N MET A 51 -7.07 -6.69 -3.28
CA MET A 51 -6.98 -6.04 -4.58
C MET A 51 -5.74 -5.15 -4.66
N LYS A 52 -5.43 -4.40 -3.61
CA LYS A 52 -4.21 -3.58 -3.57
C LYS A 52 -2.93 -4.41 -3.47
N GLU A 53 -2.95 -5.55 -2.77
CA GLU A 53 -1.82 -6.49 -2.73
C GLU A 53 -1.56 -7.07 -4.13
N ASP A 54 -2.60 -7.56 -4.81
CA ASP A 54 -2.49 -8.06 -6.19
C ASP A 54 -2.00 -6.95 -7.14
N TYR A 55 -2.57 -5.74 -7.03
CA TYR A 55 -2.17 -4.58 -7.83
C TYR A 55 -0.71 -4.19 -7.61
N SER A 56 -0.24 -4.27 -6.36
CA SER A 56 1.13 -3.95 -6.01
C SER A 56 2.11 -5.04 -6.43
N LEU A 57 1.66 -6.30 -6.48
CA LEU A 57 2.44 -7.42 -6.98
C LEU A 57 2.62 -7.32 -8.50
N SER A 58 1.55 -7.04 -9.27
CA SER A 58 1.66 -6.89 -10.73
C SER A 58 2.54 -5.70 -11.13
N ASN A 59 2.52 -4.63 -10.33
CA ASN A 59 3.30 -3.42 -10.57
C ASN A 59 4.62 -3.38 -9.78
N ASN A 60 5.07 -4.52 -9.24
CA ASN A 60 6.26 -4.56 -8.42
C ASN A 60 7.51 -4.20 -9.24
N ILE A 61 8.44 -3.44 -8.65
CA ILE A 61 9.69 -3.04 -9.31
C ILE A 61 10.50 -4.22 -9.83
N THR A 62 10.43 -5.39 -9.18
CA THR A 62 11.08 -6.63 -9.61
C THR A 62 10.65 -7.04 -11.03
N PHE A 63 9.38 -6.81 -11.37
CA PHE A 63 8.81 -7.17 -12.67
C PHE A 63 8.83 -6.03 -13.69
N GLY A 64 9.26 -4.83 -13.27
CA GLY A 64 9.38 -3.66 -14.12
C GLY A 64 10.82 -3.23 -14.31
N ILE A 65 11.30 -2.27 -13.52
CA ILE A 65 12.66 -1.70 -13.71
C ILE A 65 13.77 -2.75 -13.53
N PHE A 66 13.58 -3.75 -12.67
CA PHE A 66 14.60 -4.79 -12.44
C PHE A 66 14.46 -5.99 -13.38
N SER A 67 13.47 -6.00 -14.28
CA SER A 67 13.33 -7.04 -15.31
C SER A 67 14.17 -6.67 -16.53
N VAL A 68 15.08 -7.57 -16.91
CA VAL A 68 15.88 -7.47 -18.14
C VAL A 68 14.96 -7.49 -19.37
N ASP A 69 13.92 -8.32 -19.36
CA ASP A 69 12.94 -8.45 -20.45
C ASP A 69 12.24 -7.12 -20.73
N ARG A 70 11.77 -6.42 -19.67
CA ARG A 70 11.12 -5.12 -19.82
C ARG A 70 12.06 -4.06 -20.39
N TRP A 71 13.35 -4.14 -20.08
CA TRP A 71 14.36 -3.30 -20.71
C TRP A 71 14.60 -3.70 -22.17
N GLY A 72 14.71 -4.99 -22.48
CA GLY A 72 14.83 -5.54 -23.83
C GLY A 72 13.68 -5.06 -24.73
N GLU A 73 12.43 -5.26 -24.31
CA GLU A 73 11.23 -4.80 -25.02
C GLU A 73 11.28 -3.29 -25.32
N LYS A 74 11.60 -2.47 -24.31
CA LYS A 74 11.60 -1.00 -24.44
C LYS A 74 12.77 -0.49 -25.27
N ILE A 75 13.98 -1.03 -25.09
CA ILE A 75 15.16 -0.67 -25.87
C ILE A 75 14.98 -1.13 -27.32
N SER A 76 14.51 -2.36 -27.53
CA SER A 76 14.20 -2.90 -28.86
C SER A 76 13.19 -2.01 -29.57
N ALA A 77 12.11 -1.59 -28.91
CA ALA A 77 11.14 -0.66 -29.49
C ALA A 77 11.77 0.68 -29.92
N VAL A 78 12.66 1.26 -29.10
CA VAL A 78 13.37 2.52 -29.43
C VAL A 78 14.32 2.32 -30.61
N VAL A 79 15.13 1.25 -30.59
CA VAL A 79 16.04 0.92 -31.68
C VAL A 79 15.26 0.67 -32.97
N ASP A 80 14.16 -0.07 -32.90
CA ASP A 80 13.36 -0.44 -34.06
C ASP A 80 12.66 0.77 -34.68
N GLN A 81 12.21 1.74 -33.86
CA GLN A 81 11.70 3.04 -34.31
C GLN A 81 12.78 3.89 -35.00
N ARG A 82 13.98 3.97 -34.42
CA ARG A 82 15.10 4.75 -34.99
C ARG A 82 15.70 4.11 -36.23
N VAL A 83 15.80 2.79 -36.28
CA VAL A 83 16.30 2.03 -37.43
C VAL A 83 15.30 2.07 -38.60
N LYS A 84 13.99 2.03 -38.35
CA LYS A 84 12.98 2.32 -39.40
C LYS A 84 13.08 3.77 -39.90
N GLY A 85 13.51 4.69 -39.04
CA GLY A 85 13.81 6.09 -39.34
C GLY A 85 15.16 6.35 -40.03
N PHE A 86 15.98 5.32 -40.30
CA PHE A 86 17.30 5.46 -40.93
C PHE A 86 17.20 5.74 -42.44
N LYS A 87 16.54 6.84 -42.83
CA LYS A 87 16.59 7.41 -44.18
C LYS A 87 17.53 8.61 -44.17
N LEU A 88 18.78 8.39 -44.56
CA LEU A 88 19.76 9.46 -44.73
C LEU A 88 19.22 10.51 -45.70
N THR A 89 19.07 11.74 -45.21
CA THR A 89 18.70 12.89 -46.03
C THR A 89 19.79 13.20 -47.07
N ALA A 90 19.44 13.87 -48.16
CA ALA A 90 20.40 14.19 -49.23
C ALA A 90 21.62 14.96 -48.69
N LYS A 91 21.39 15.88 -47.73
CA LYS A 91 22.45 16.65 -47.06
C LYS A 91 23.43 15.76 -46.27
N GLN A 92 22.91 14.80 -45.51
CA GLN A 92 23.72 13.85 -44.75
C GLN A 92 24.53 12.91 -45.66
N LYS A 93 23.97 12.50 -46.81
CA LYS A 93 24.72 11.73 -47.82
C LYS A 93 25.89 12.53 -48.40
N THR A 94 25.70 13.83 -48.64
CA THR A 94 26.75 14.72 -49.13
C THR A 94 27.85 14.95 -48.10
N GLU A 95 27.50 15.14 -46.83
CA GLU A 95 28.46 15.28 -45.73
C GLU A 95 29.27 14.00 -45.50
N MET A 96 28.60 12.83 -45.51
CA MET A 96 29.25 11.53 -45.41
C MET A 96 30.21 11.28 -46.58
N ARG A 97 29.82 11.67 -47.81
CA ARG A 97 30.70 11.62 -48.97
C ARG A 97 31.96 12.47 -48.75
N LYS A 98 31.81 13.72 -48.29
CA LYS A 98 32.96 14.62 -48.02
C LYS A 98 33.89 14.05 -46.95
N GLY A 99 33.36 13.43 -45.91
CA GLY A 99 34.17 12.76 -44.88
C GLY A 99 34.96 11.57 -45.42
N ILE A 100 34.31 10.72 -46.22
CA ILE A 100 34.96 9.57 -46.87
C ILE A 100 36.01 10.02 -47.88
N GLU A 101 35.73 11.07 -48.67
CA GLU A 101 36.71 11.67 -49.59
C GLU A 101 37.94 12.15 -48.82
N LYS A 102 37.76 12.88 -47.72
CA LYS A 102 38.87 13.39 -46.90
C LYS A 102 39.77 12.27 -46.38
N GLU A 103 39.18 11.19 -45.85
CA GLU A 103 39.92 10.03 -45.36
C GLU A 103 40.62 9.28 -46.49
N LEU A 104 39.95 9.05 -47.63
CA LEU A 104 40.56 8.41 -48.79
C LEU A 104 41.72 9.25 -49.37
N HIS A 105 41.57 10.57 -49.47
CA HIS A 105 42.67 11.47 -49.84
C HIS A 105 43.82 11.36 -48.81
N GLY A 106 43.50 11.31 -47.51
CA GLY A 106 44.50 11.10 -46.45
C GLY A 106 45.24 9.77 -46.55
N LEU A 107 44.54 8.68 -46.86
CA LEU A 107 45.11 7.35 -47.07
C LEU A 107 45.97 7.30 -48.33
N VAL A 108 45.54 7.91 -49.43
CA VAL A 108 46.34 8.05 -50.65
C VAL A 108 47.61 8.85 -50.36
N ASN A 109 47.50 10.00 -49.68
CA ASN A 109 48.65 10.80 -49.28
C ASN A 109 49.62 10.02 -48.40
N LYS A 110 49.11 9.26 -47.43
CA LYS A 110 49.94 8.45 -46.52
C LYS A 110 50.64 7.33 -47.29
N ALA A 111 49.91 6.58 -48.12
CA ALA A 111 50.47 5.49 -48.94
C ALA A 111 51.53 6.01 -49.93
N VAL A 112 51.25 7.11 -50.63
CA VAL A 112 52.20 7.77 -51.54
C VAL A 112 53.42 8.25 -50.75
N SER A 113 53.23 8.91 -49.60
CA SER A 113 54.34 9.40 -48.77
C SER A 113 55.23 8.25 -48.24
N GLU A 114 54.65 7.10 -47.89
CA GLU A 114 55.40 5.94 -47.42
C GLU A 114 56.24 5.31 -48.53
N VAL A 115 55.73 5.31 -49.77
CA VAL A 115 56.45 4.82 -50.95
C VAL A 115 57.49 5.82 -51.46
N THR A 116 57.23 7.12 -51.35
CA THR A 116 58.14 8.20 -51.81
C THR A 116 59.15 8.69 -50.77
N LYS A 117 59.06 8.23 -49.51
CA LYS A 117 60.07 8.48 -48.46
C LYS A 117 61.49 8.22 -48.97
N PRO A 118 62.49 9.00 -48.54
CA PRO A 118 63.87 8.82 -48.98
C PRO A 118 64.41 7.45 -48.53
N GLN A 119 64.57 6.53 -49.49
CA GLN A 119 65.08 5.18 -49.26
C GLN A 119 66.62 5.17 -49.37
N LYS A 120 67.31 4.63 -48.36
CA LYS A 120 68.79 4.55 -48.31
C LYS A 120 69.36 3.44 -49.20
N THR A 121 68.55 2.50 -49.68
CA THR A 121 68.99 1.31 -50.44
C THR A 121 68.67 1.42 -51.94
N LEU A 122 69.54 0.86 -52.79
CA LEU A 122 69.40 0.89 -54.27
C LEU A 122 68.08 0.25 -54.75
N GLY A 123 67.64 -0.85 -54.13
CA GLY A 123 66.36 -1.49 -54.42
C GLY A 123 65.14 -0.62 -54.07
N GLY A 124 65.23 0.22 -53.04
CA GLY A 124 64.17 1.17 -52.69
C GLY A 124 64.02 2.30 -53.71
N LYS A 125 65.13 2.74 -54.33
CA LYS A 125 65.11 3.74 -55.40
C LYS A 125 64.47 3.21 -56.69
N LEU A 126 64.72 1.95 -57.05
CA LEU A 126 64.08 1.28 -58.19
C LEU A 126 62.57 1.11 -57.97
N LYS A 127 62.14 0.74 -56.75
CA LYS A 127 60.71 0.65 -56.39
C LYS A 127 60.00 2.00 -56.49
N LYS A 128 60.63 3.07 -56.00
CA LYS A 128 60.10 4.44 -56.12
C LYS A 128 59.99 4.90 -57.58
N PHE A 129 61.00 4.60 -58.40
CA PHE A 129 60.98 4.93 -59.83
C PHE A 129 59.89 4.15 -60.59
N ALA A 130 59.76 2.84 -60.33
CA ALA A 130 58.71 2.01 -60.91
C ALA A 130 57.31 2.48 -60.48
N PHE A 131 57.12 2.86 -59.22
CA PHE A 131 55.86 3.41 -58.73
C PHE A 131 55.51 4.74 -59.42
N ASN A 132 56.43 5.70 -59.45
CA ASN A 132 56.19 7.00 -60.08
C ASN A 132 56.02 6.94 -61.62
N SER A 133 56.52 5.90 -62.28
CA SER A 133 56.38 5.72 -63.73
C SER A 133 55.11 4.98 -64.15
N ILE A 134 54.46 4.28 -63.21
CA ILE A 134 53.29 3.42 -63.47
C ILE A 134 52.03 4.01 -62.81
N VAL A 135 52.18 4.80 -61.74
CA VAL A 135 51.08 5.32 -60.92
C VAL A 135 51.10 6.84 -60.92
N ASP A 136 50.07 7.44 -61.51
CA ASP A 136 49.82 8.88 -61.43
C ASP A 136 49.02 9.20 -60.15
N VAL A 137 49.63 9.96 -59.25
CA VAL A 137 49.06 10.34 -57.95
C VAL A 137 47.88 11.29 -58.11
N ASP A 138 47.90 12.15 -59.12
CA ASP A 138 46.80 13.07 -59.41
C ASP A 138 45.61 12.31 -59.98
N GLU A 139 45.86 11.28 -60.79
CA GLU A 139 44.82 10.37 -61.29
C GLU A 139 44.19 9.54 -60.15
N LEU A 140 44.99 9.06 -59.19
CA LEU A 140 44.47 8.38 -58.00
C LEU A 140 43.57 9.30 -57.16
N HIS A 141 43.95 10.55 -56.96
CA HIS A 141 43.11 11.53 -56.29
C HIS A 141 41.85 11.89 -57.08
N ALA A 142 41.92 11.93 -58.40
CA ALA A 142 40.76 12.17 -59.27
C ALA A 142 39.70 11.06 -59.17
N GLN A 143 40.10 9.83 -58.83
CA GLN A 143 39.18 8.70 -58.67
C GLN A 143 38.55 8.61 -57.27
N VAL A 144 39.14 9.25 -56.24
CA VAL A 144 38.64 9.25 -54.86
C VAL A 144 37.16 9.65 -54.75
N PRO A 145 36.66 10.72 -55.42
CA PRO A 145 35.25 11.10 -55.37
C PRO A 145 34.30 10.02 -55.92
N SER A 146 34.72 9.29 -56.96
CA SER A 146 33.94 8.19 -57.55
C SER A 146 33.84 6.99 -56.60
N PHE A 147 34.97 6.63 -55.96
CA PHE A 147 34.99 5.58 -54.93
C PHE A 147 34.16 5.98 -53.71
N ALA A 148 34.30 7.20 -53.20
CA ALA A 148 33.50 7.71 -52.10
C ALA A 148 31.99 7.68 -52.41
N LYS A 149 31.59 8.08 -53.62
CA LYS A 149 30.20 7.98 -54.09
C LYS A 149 29.71 6.52 -54.13
N THR A 150 30.53 5.60 -54.61
CA THR A 150 30.20 4.17 -54.69
C THR A 150 30.07 3.54 -53.30
N ILE A 151 30.98 3.89 -52.38
CA ILE A 151 30.96 3.45 -50.99
C ILE A 151 29.70 3.96 -50.29
N VAL A 152 29.39 5.26 -50.40
CA VAL A 152 28.14 5.85 -49.86
C VAL A 152 26.92 5.15 -50.45
N THR A 153 26.89 4.91 -51.76
CA THR A 153 25.75 4.25 -52.43
C THR A 153 25.58 2.81 -51.96
N LYS A 154 26.68 2.07 -51.78
CA LYS A 154 26.64 0.67 -51.33
C LYS A 154 26.28 0.55 -49.85
N ILE A 155 26.79 1.43 -48.99
CA ILE A 155 26.46 1.47 -47.56
C ILE A 155 25.01 1.90 -47.34
N THR A 156 24.51 2.85 -48.14
CA THR A 156 23.11 3.34 -48.06
C THR A 156 22.10 2.51 -48.85
N SER A 157 22.54 1.41 -49.49
CA SER A 157 21.66 0.52 -50.23
C SER A 157 20.71 -0.24 -49.29
N PRO A 158 19.48 -0.56 -49.72
CA PRO A 158 18.48 -1.22 -48.87
C PRO A 158 18.94 -2.59 -48.36
N THR A 159 19.79 -3.29 -49.10
CA THR A 159 20.37 -4.58 -48.70
C THR A 159 21.42 -4.45 -47.60
N SER A 160 22.31 -3.46 -47.69
CA SER A 160 23.30 -3.16 -46.64
C SER A 160 22.64 -2.64 -45.37
N LEU A 161 21.64 -1.77 -45.50
CA LEU A 161 20.84 -1.30 -44.36
C LEU A 161 20.09 -2.46 -43.68
N LYS A 162 19.53 -3.39 -44.45
CA LYS A 162 18.89 -4.59 -43.91
C LYS A 162 19.89 -5.49 -43.18
N ARG A 163 21.11 -5.67 -43.71
CA ARG A 163 22.18 -6.42 -43.03
C ARG A 163 22.64 -5.75 -41.74
N LEU A 164 22.85 -4.43 -41.74
CA LEU A 164 23.20 -3.67 -40.54
C LEU A 164 22.08 -3.74 -39.49
N LYS A 165 20.81 -3.62 -39.91
CA LYS A 165 19.66 -3.83 -39.03
C LYS A 165 19.68 -5.23 -38.42
N ASN A 166 19.92 -6.26 -39.21
CA ASN A 166 19.94 -7.64 -38.73
C ASN A 166 21.09 -7.90 -37.76
N VAL A 167 22.28 -7.33 -38.00
CA VAL A 167 23.43 -7.47 -37.09
C VAL A 167 23.21 -6.72 -35.78
N ALA A 168 22.62 -5.52 -35.85
CA ALA A 168 22.27 -4.76 -34.65
C ALA A 168 21.20 -5.47 -33.83
N ALA A 169 20.14 -5.98 -34.49
CA ALA A 169 19.11 -6.79 -33.85
C ALA A 169 19.70 -8.05 -33.23
N SER A 170 20.48 -8.84 -33.98
CA SER A 170 21.06 -10.09 -33.48
C SER A 170 22.01 -9.87 -32.31
N LYS A 171 22.72 -8.74 -32.24
CA LYS A 171 23.60 -8.42 -31.11
C LYS A 171 22.83 -7.94 -29.88
N VAL A 172 21.65 -7.34 -30.07
CA VAL A 172 20.73 -7.07 -28.96
C VAL A 172 20.15 -8.38 -28.44
N ASP A 173 19.69 -9.26 -29.34
CA ASP A 173 19.13 -10.57 -29.01
C ASP A 173 20.18 -11.45 -28.28
N GLU A 174 21.44 -11.44 -28.72
CA GLU A 174 22.55 -12.18 -28.08
C GLU A 174 22.89 -11.64 -26.68
N LEU A 175 22.79 -10.31 -26.47
CA LEU A 175 22.99 -9.70 -25.15
C LEU A 175 21.82 -9.98 -24.21
N GLU A 176 20.60 -10.05 -24.74
CA GLU A 176 19.40 -10.49 -24.02
C GLU A 176 19.57 -11.95 -23.56
N GLU A 177 20.01 -12.84 -24.44
CA GLU A 177 20.22 -14.27 -24.16
C GLU A 177 21.37 -14.54 -23.18
N GLN A 178 22.47 -13.77 -23.23
CA GLN A 178 23.61 -13.92 -22.31
C GLN A 178 23.36 -13.34 -20.91
N THR A 179 22.42 -12.41 -20.78
CA THR A 179 22.04 -11.79 -19.50
C THR A 179 20.77 -12.44 -18.91
N TYR A 180 20.21 -13.43 -19.60
CA TYR A 180 18.98 -14.12 -19.26
C TYR A 180 19.17 -14.95 -17.98
N ASP A 181 18.50 -14.55 -16.90
CA ASP A 181 18.30 -15.37 -15.73
C ASP A 181 16.82 -15.72 -15.63
N SER A 182 16.52 -16.91 -15.10
CA SER A 182 15.26 -17.71 -15.09
C SER A 182 13.92 -17.05 -14.67
N THR A 183 13.85 -15.72 -14.65
CA THR A 183 12.74 -14.88 -14.21
C THR A 183 11.52 -14.90 -15.15
N ASP A 184 11.71 -15.20 -16.43
CA ASP A 184 10.68 -15.14 -17.49
C ASP A 184 9.41 -15.96 -17.17
N THR A 185 9.58 -17.17 -16.63
CA THR A 185 8.45 -18.01 -16.20
C THR A 185 7.68 -17.42 -15.02
N THR A 186 8.28 -16.56 -14.20
CA THR A 186 7.63 -16.00 -13.00
C THR A 186 6.89 -14.71 -13.32
N ILE A 187 7.45 -13.82 -14.14
CA ILE A 187 6.85 -12.51 -14.48
C ILE A 187 5.56 -12.69 -15.28
N THR A 188 5.66 -13.38 -16.41
CA THR A 188 4.53 -13.61 -17.32
C THR A 188 3.43 -14.42 -16.63
N THR A 189 3.80 -15.40 -15.79
CA THR A 189 2.85 -16.18 -15.00
C THR A 189 2.15 -15.34 -13.94
N VAL A 190 2.85 -14.44 -13.23
CA VAL A 190 2.21 -13.58 -12.21
C VAL A 190 1.26 -12.59 -12.85
N GLU A 191 1.68 -11.86 -13.90
CA GLU A 191 0.80 -10.93 -14.62
C GLU A 191 -0.38 -11.65 -15.25
N HIS A 192 -0.15 -12.75 -15.96
CA HIS A 192 -1.20 -13.52 -16.62
C HIS A 192 -2.19 -14.12 -15.60
N ASN A 193 -1.71 -14.63 -14.47
CA ASN A 193 -2.58 -15.14 -13.41
C ASN A 193 -3.44 -14.03 -12.79
N ILE A 194 -2.88 -12.85 -12.57
CA ILE A 194 -3.62 -11.68 -12.07
C ILE A 194 -4.65 -11.23 -13.11
N TYR A 195 -4.26 -11.05 -14.37
CA TYR A 195 -5.16 -10.63 -15.43
C TYR A 195 -6.28 -11.63 -15.68
N LYS A 196 -5.99 -12.93 -15.61
CA LYS A 196 -7.00 -13.99 -15.68
C LYS A 196 -7.95 -13.97 -14.48
N LYS A 197 -7.43 -13.80 -13.27
CA LYS A 197 -8.25 -13.68 -12.04
C LYS A 197 -9.25 -12.52 -12.13
N TYR A 198 -8.83 -11.39 -12.69
CA TYR A 198 -9.65 -10.19 -12.85
C TYR A 198 -10.36 -10.08 -14.21
N HIS A 199 -10.21 -11.07 -15.10
CA HIS A 199 -10.80 -11.13 -16.44
C HIS A 199 -10.51 -9.89 -17.30
N VAL A 200 -9.26 -9.43 -17.29
CA VAL A 200 -8.79 -8.25 -18.03
C VAL A 200 -7.80 -8.64 -19.12
N ALA A 201 -7.86 -7.97 -20.27
CA ALA A 201 -7.02 -8.27 -21.43
C ALA A 201 -5.62 -7.63 -21.37
N GLY A 202 -5.36 -6.72 -20.41
CA GLY A 202 -4.05 -6.08 -20.27
C GLY A 202 -3.98 -5.04 -19.15
N ALA A 203 -2.76 -4.51 -18.94
CA ALA A 203 -2.42 -3.61 -17.84
C ALA A 203 -3.34 -2.38 -17.73
N ALA A 204 -3.58 -1.66 -18.83
CA ALA A 204 -4.42 -0.45 -18.81
C ALA A 204 -5.89 -0.74 -18.46
N ALA A 205 -6.41 -1.91 -18.84
CA ALA A 205 -7.77 -2.33 -18.45
C ALA A 205 -7.81 -2.73 -16.97
N TYR A 206 -6.73 -3.35 -16.47
CA TYR A 206 -6.57 -3.68 -15.06
C TYR A 206 -6.51 -2.42 -14.17
N ASP A 207 -5.71 -1.42 -14.55
CA ASP A 207 -5.62 -0.14 -13.82
C ASP A 207 -7.00 0.52 -13.67
N ARG A 208 -7.77 0.64 -14.75
CA ARG A 208 -9.11 1.24 -14.73
C ARG A 208 -10.10 0.45 -13.87
N LEU A 209 -10.04 -0.89 -13.93
CA LEU A 209 -10.88 -1.76 -13.11
C LEU A 209 -10.58 -1.55 -11.62
N VAL A 210 -9.29 -1.54 -11.26
CA VAL A 210 -8.81 -1.36 -9.89
C VAL A 210 -9.21 0.02 -9.36
N GLU A 211 -8.99 1.09 -10.12
CA GLU A 211 -9.41 2.44 -9.73
C GLU A 211 -10.92 2.53 -9.48
N THR A 212 -11.72 1.98 -10.39
CA THR A 212 -13.20 2.01 -10.28
C THR A 212 -13.69 1.21 -9.08
N LYS A 213 -13.18 -0.01 -8.90
CA LYS A 213 -13.56 -0.90 -7.79
C LYS A 213 -13.10 -0.35 -6.44
N LEU A 214 -11.87 0.16 -6.34
CA LEU A 214 -11.38 0.76 -5.10
C LEU A 214 -12.16 2.03 -4.73
N ALA A 215 -12.59 2.84 -5.71
CA ALA A 215 -13.45 3.99 -5.45
C ALA A 215 -14.82 3.58 -4.90
N GLN A 216 -15.45 2.55 -5.48
CA GLN A 216 -16.71 1.99 -5.00
C GLN A 216 -16.58 1.42 -3.59
N ILE A 217 -15.56 0.57 -3.36
CA ILE A 217 -15.29 -0.02 -2.05
C ILE A 217 -15.06 1.07 -1.01
N ARG A 218 -14.28 2.10 -1.33
CA ARG A 218 -14.03 3.22 -0.41
C ARG A 218 -15.32 3.91 0.03
N GLN A 219 -16.24 4.15 -0.90
CA GLN A 219 -17.53 4.77 -0.60
C GLN A 219 -18.40 3.85 0.28
N ASP A 220 -18.44 2.55 -0.01
CA ASP A 220 -19.18 1.56 0.79
C ASP A 220 -18.60 1.43 2.20
N THR A 221 -17.28 1.34 2.31
CA THR A 221 -16.56 1.23 3.58
C THR A 221 -16.81 2.48 4.44
N PHE A 222 -16.80 3.68 3.85
CA PHE A 222 -17.09 4.92 4.56
C PHE A 222 -18.54 4.95 5.09
N ARG A 223 -19.51 4.50 4.28
CA ARG A 223 -20.92 4.35 4.71
C ARG A 223 -21.04 3.39 5.88
N CYS A 224 -20.38 2.23 5.82
CA CYS A 224 -20.38 1.27 6.93
C CYS A 224 -19.73 1.83 8.18
N THR A 225 -18.60 2.54 8.07
CA THR A 225 -17.95 3.19 9.22
C THR A 225 -18.89 4.20 9.87
N TRP A 226 -19.56 5.04 9.09
CA TRP A 226 -20.53 6.00 9.62
C TRP A 226 -21.73 5.30 10.27
N GLY A 227 -22.19 4.18 9.70
CA GLY A 227 -23.22 3.34 10.29
C GLY A 227 -22.84 2.81 11.67
N ILE A 228 -21.62 2.28 11.83
CA ILE A 228 -21.09 1.80 13.13
C ILE A 228 -21.00 2.96 14.12
N LEU A 229 -20.41 4.09 13.73
CA LEU A 229 -20.26 5.25 14.62
C LEU A 229 -21.62 5.85 15.03
N ALA A 230 -22.58 5.93 14.10
CA ALA A 230 -23.93 6.40 14.38
C ALA A 230 -24.63 5.46 15.37
N SER A 231 -24.51 4.14 15.19
CA SER A 231 -25.08 3.16 16.12
C SER A 231 -24.56 3.36 17.55
N VAL A 232 -23.24 3.49 17.70
CA VAL A 232 -22.60 3.72 19.00
C VAL A 232 -23.02 5.05 19.62
N ALA A 233 -23.09 6.12 18.81
CA ALA A 233 -23.50 7.44 19.27
C ALA A 233 -24.97 7.44 19.75
N ILE A 234 -25.87 6.76 19.04
CA ILE A 234 -27.27 6.61 19.45
C ILE A 234 -27.35 5.82 20.76
N ALA A 235 -26.61 4.72 20.89
CA ALA A 235 -26.57 3.93 22.13
C ALA A 235 -26.10 4.76 23.34
N LEU A 236 -25.03 5.56 23.18
CA LEU A 236 -24.55 6.49 24.21
C LEU A 236 -25.55 7.59 24.54
N THR A 237 -26.21 8.14 23.52
CA THR A 237 -27.22 9.19 23.71
C THR A 237 -28.42 8.66 24.49
N LEU A 238 -28.90 7.47 24.13
CA LEU A 238 -29.96 6.76 24.84
C LEU A 238 -29.58 6.53 26.31
N TRP A 239 -28.34 6.13 26.56
CA TRP A 239 -27.81 5.98 27.91
C TRP A 239 -27.89 7.29 28.73
N LEU A 240 -27.50 8.42 28.13
CA LEU A 240 -27.55 9.73 28.81
C LEU A 240 -28.98 10.15 29.17
N PHE A 241 -29.94 9.96 28.26
CA PHE A 241 -31.34 10.31 28.50
C PHE A 241 -32.01 9.40 29.55
N LEU A 242 -31.75 8.09 29.51
CA LEU A 242 -32.36 7.12 30.43
C LEU A 242 -31.63 7.01 31.77
N ARG A 243 -30.57 7.80 32.00
CA ARG A 243 -29.75 7.75 33.21
C ARG A 243 -30.55 7.86 34.53
N LYS A 244 -31.68 8.57 34.54
CA LYS A 244 -32.51 8.76 35.74
C LYS A 244 -33.33 7.52 36.13
N GLN A 245 -33.50 6.54 35.24
CA GLN A 245 -34.35 5.37 35.47
C GLN A 245 -33.52 4.15 35.92
N VAL A 246 -33.47 3.92 37.24
CA VAL A 246 -32.64 2.88 37.89
C VAL A 246 -32.94 1.45 37.38
N GLN A 247 -34.20 1.17 37.01
CA GLN A 247 -34.66 -0.14 36.53
C GLN A 247 -34.04 -0.54 35.17
N LEU A 248 -33.59 0.41 34.34
CA LEU A 248 -33.05 0.14 32.99
C LEU A 248 -31.52 0.11 32.92
N HIS A 249 -30.81 0.37 34.03
CA HIS A 249 -29.35 0.43 34.04
C HIS A 249 -28.70 -0.91 33.65
N VAL A 250 -29.22 -2.02 34.16
CA VAL A 250 -28.71 -3.37 33.87
C VAL A 250 -28.83 -3.73 32.38
N PRO A 251 -30.01 -3.69 31.73
CA PRO A 251 -30.14 -4.04 30.32
C PRO A 251 -29.41 -3.07 29.39
N LEU A 252 -29.43 -1.76 29.66
CA LEU A 252 -28.62 -0.80 28.91
C LEU A 252 -27.14 -1.16 28.97
N PHE A 253 -26.66 -1.64 30.11
CA PHE A 253 -25.24 -1.89 30.34
C PHE A 253 -24.77 -3.14 29.62
N VAL A 254 -25.53 -4.23 29.74
CA VAL A 254 -25.24 -5.47 29.04
C VAL A 254 -25.24 -5.23 27.52
N MET A 255 -26.22 -4.49 27.00
CA MET A 255 -26.24 -4.12 25.58
C MET A 255 -25.01 -3.30 25.21
N SER A 256 -24.67 -2.27 25.99
CA SER A 256 -23.48 -1.44 25.75
C SER A 256 -22.17 -2.24 25.72
N LEU A 257 -22.06 -3.31 26.51
CA LEU A 257 -20.92 -4.24 26.45
C LEU A 257 -20.88 -5.03 25.14
N LEU A 258 -22.03 -5.45 24.59
CA LEU A 258 -22.08 -6.13 23.30
C LEU A 258 -21.62 -5.23 22.15
N PHE A 259 -22.03 -3.94 22.16
CA PHE A 259 -21.50 -2.93 21.23
C PHE A 259 -19.96 -2.84 21.33
N ALA A 260 -19.40 -2.84 22.55
CA ALA A 260 -17.95 -2.84 22.74
C ALA A 260 -17.26 -4.07 22.15
N VAL A 261 -17.87 -5.26 22.23
CA VAL A 261 -17.32 -6.48 21.62
C VAL A 261 -17.29 -6.38 20.11
N VAL A 262 -18.38 -5.91 19.48
CA VAL A 262 -18.45 -5.74 18.03
C VAL A 262 -17.41 -4.73 17.55
N LEU A 263 -17.30 -3.58 18.20
CA LEU A 263 -16.28 -2.57 17.92
C LEU A 263 -14.86 -3.10 18.06
N LEU A 264 -14.57 -3.83 19.15
CA LEU A 264 -13.25 -4.43 19.36
C LEU A 264 -12.93 -5.43 18.25
N ALA A 265 -13.85 -6.36 17.95
CA ALA A 265 -13.66 -7.39 16.93
C ALA A 265 -13.39 -6.79 15.54
N VAL A 266 -14.16 -5.78 15.14
CA VAL A 266 -13.97 -5.09 13.86
C VAL A 266 -12.66 -4.28 13.87
N GLY A 267 -12.37 -3.55 14.96
CA GLY A 267 -11.19 -2.71 15.08
C GLY A 267 -9.86 -3.49 15.07
N VAL A 268 -9.81 -4.68 15.66
CA VAL A 268 -8.57 -5.50 15.68
C VAL A 268 -8.37 -6.32 14.42
N SER A 269 -9.47 -6.71 13.74
CA SER A 269 -9.42 -7.58 12.55
C SER A 269 -9.24 -6.80 11.25
N ALA A 270 -9.75 -5.57 11.15
CA ALA A 270 -9.62 -4.75 9.95
C ALA A 270 -8.22 -4.13 9.80
N PRO A 271 -7.74 -3.91 8.57
CA PRO A 271 -6.48 -3.21 8.33
C PRO A 271 -6.45 -1.85 9.02
N ILE A 272 -5.37 -1.56 9.76
CA ILE A 272 -5.17 -0.29 10.47
C ILE A 272 -4.15 0.62 9.78
N ILE A 273 -3.17 0.01 9.11
CA ILE A 273 -2.08 0.72 8.45
C ILE A 273 -1.80 0.10 7.09
N GLU A 274 -1.63 0.97 6.10
CA GLU A 274 -1.19 0.64 4.76
C GLU A 274 0.11 1.40 4.49
N VAL A 275 1.14 0.67 4.10
CA VAL A 275 2.44 1.20 3.69
C VAL A 275 2.54 1.02 2.19
N ASP A 276 2.65 2.13 1.44
CA ASP A 276 2.75 2.14 -0.02
C ASP A 276 3.85 3.11 -0.47
N ALA A 277 4.97 2.56 -0.92
CA ALA A 277 6.09 3.28 -1.48
C ALA A 277 6.27 2.89 -2.95
N ARG A 278 6.30 3.87 -3.86
CA ARG A 278 6.43 3.64 -5.29
C ARG A 278 7.19 4.72 -6.03
N ILE A 279 7.76 4.37 -7.16
CA ILE A 279 8.24 5.30 -8.19
C ILE A 279 7.07 5.53 -9.15
N LYS A 280 6.50 6.75 -9.16
CA LYS A 280 5.38 7.11 -10.04
C LYS A 280 5.80 7.08 -11.50
N THR A 281 6.91 7.72 -11.81
CA THR A 281 7.46 7.76 -13.17
C THR A 281 8.98 7.69 -13.09
N LEU A 282 9.57 6.91 -14.00
CA LEU A 282 10.99 6.92 -14.29
C LEU A 282 11.10 7.11 -15.80
N GLU A 283 11.60 8.26 -16.23
CA GLU A 283 11.92 8.53 -17.62
C GLU A 283 13.43 8.50 -17.80
N PHE A 284 13.89 7.72 -18.76
CA PHE A 284 15.28 7.62 -19.17
C PHE A 284 15.39 8.02 -20.64
N ALA A 285 16.26 8.98 -20.94
CA ALA A 285 16.48 9.42 -22.32
C ALA A 285 17.56 8.55 -22.97
N LEU A 286 17.18 7.81 -24.02
CA LEU A 286 18.08 6.98 -24.82
C LEU A 286 17.93 7.34 -26.30
N LEU A 287 19.03 7.69 -26.97
CA LEU A 287 19.06 8.04 -28.40
C LEU A 287 18.08 9.18 -28.79
N GLY A 288 17.78 10.08 -27.86
CA GLY A 288 16.81 11.17 -28.04
C GLY A 288 15.34 10.76 -27.92
N ASP A 289 15.04 9.49 -27.65
CA ASP A 289 13.72 9.01 -27.25
C ASP A 289 13.66 8.81 -25.72
N LYS A 290 12.44 8.84 -25.18
CA LYS A 290 12.20 8.66 -23.74
C LYS A 290 11.66 7.27 -23.47
N ILE A 291 12.42 6.48 -22.73
CA ILE A 291 11.97 5.22 -22.14
C ILE A 291 11.27 5.55 -20.82
N VAL A 292 9.99 5.20 -20.70
CA VAL A 292 9.20 5.50 -19.50
C VAL A 292 8.76 4.22 -18.80
N PHE A 293 9.02 4.15 -17.50
CA PHE A 293 8.44 3.18 -16.58
C PHE A 293 7.47 3.92 -15.66
N ASN A 294 6.20 3.52 -15.69
CA ASN A 294 5.17 4.10 -14.84
C ASN A 294 4.85 3.13 -13.71
N ASN A 295 4.48 3.71 -12.57
CA ASN A 295 3.84 3.01 -11.46
C ASN A 295 4.62 1.78 -10.96
N GLN A 296 5.82 1.98 -10.45
CA GLN A 296 6.71 0.91 -10.00
C GLN A 296 6.66 0.83 -8.48
N VAL A 297 6.02 -0.20 -7.95
CA VAL A 297 5.81 -0.40 -6.52
C VAL A 297 7.08 -0.97 -5.90
N LEU A 298 7.66 -0.22 -4.96
CA LEU A 298 8.84 -0.62 -4.20
C LEU A 298 8.46 -1.50 -3.03
N PHE A 299 7.42 -1.09 -2.30
CA PHE A 299 6.96 -1.80 -1.11
C PHE A 299 5.48 -1.54 -0.86
N PHE A 300 4.73 -2.61 -0.67
CA PHE A 300 3.33 -2.55 -0.27
C PHE A 300 3.01 -3.55 0.83
N GLN A 301 2.41 -3.08 1.93
CA GLN A 301 1.88 -3.93 3.00
C GLN A 301 0.63 -3.30 3.60
N SER A 302 -0.40 -4.12 3.86
CA SER A 302 -1.61 -3.70 4.56
C SER A 302 -1.94 -4.69 5.68
N LYS A 303 -1.87 -4.23 6.94
CA LYS A 303 -1.98 -5.10 8.12
C LYS A 303 -2.99 -4.56 9.13
N SER A 304 -3.71 -5.47 9.76
CA SER A 304 -4.56 -5.24 10.92
C SER A 304 -3.77 -5.43 12.22
N ILE A 305 -4.36 -5.14 13.38
CA ILE A 305 -3.70 -5.44 14.68
C ILE A 305 -3.41 -6.94 14.79
N LEU A 306 -4.40 -7.78 14.48
CA LEU A 306 -4.21 -9.23 14.43
C LEU A 306 -3.20 -9.66 13.37
N GLY A 307 -3.18 -8.96 12.22
CA GLY A 307 -2.18 -9.19 11.17
C GLY A 307 -0.76 -8.88 11.62
N ILE A 308 -0.55 -7.80 12.37
CA ILE A 308 0.76 -7.42 12.93
C ILE A 308 1.19 -8.46 13.97
N ILE A 309 0.29 -8.84 14.89
CA ILE A 309 0.53 -9.87 15.91
C ILE A 309 0.93 -11.19 15.24
N GLY A 310 0.17 -11.64 14.25
CA GLY A 310 0.46 -12.86 13.50
C GLY A 310 1.85 -12.79 12.85
N THR A 311 2.16 -11.70 12.15
CA THR A 311 3.48 -11.52 11.53
C THR A 311 4.64 -11.45 12.52
N LEU A 312 4.41 -11.07 13.78
CA LEU A 312 5.44 -11.07 14.82
C LEU A 312 5.67 -12.48 15.40
N ILE A 313 4.59 -13.26 15.56
CA ILE A 313 4.64 -14.63 16.06
C ILE A 313 5.26 -15.58 15.02
N GLU A 314 5.03 -15.32 13.73
CA GLU A 314 5.63 -16.10 12.64
C GLU A 314 7.15 -15.86 12.48
N GLN A 315 7.70 -14.81 13.10
CA GLN A 315 9.13 -14.56 12.99
C GLN A 315 9.95 -15.60 13.76
N PRO A 316 11.10 -16.04 13.20
CA PRO A 316 11.97 -17.01 13.86
C PRO A 316 12.68 -16.45 15.11
N LYS A 317 12.59 -15.14 15.37
CA LYS A 317 13.29 -14.47 16.48
C LYS A 317 12.44 -14.56 17.77
N PRO A 318 12.98 -15.08 18.88
CA PRO A 318 12.22 -15.25 20.13
C PRO A 318 11.71 -13.92 20.69
N ASP A 319 12.48 -12.83 20.55
CA ASP A 319 12.09 -11.49 21.00
C ASP A 319 10.82 -11.00 20.29
N ALA A 320 10.71 -11.24 18.98
CA ALA A 320 9.55 -10.85 18.18
C ALA A 320 8.30 -11.64 18.58
N VAL A 321 8.46 -12.95 18.81
CA VAL A 321 7.37 -13.83 19.26
C VAL A 321 6.85 -13.37 20.63
N LEU A 322 7.76 -13.07 21.57
CA LEU A 322 7.39 -12.58 22.90
C LEU A 322 6.56 -11.29 22.79
N VAL A 323 7.02 -10.31 22.00
CA VAL A 323 6.28 -9.05 21.78
C VAL A 323 4.91 -9.32 21.14
N GLY A 324 4.82 -10.22 20.15
CA GLY A 324 3.56 -10.60 19.52
C GLY A 324 2.55 -11.21 20.51
N VAL A 325 3.00 -12.16 21.33
CA VAL A 325 2.17 -12.77 22.39
C VAL A 325 1.73 -11.72 23.41
N LEU A 326 2.62 -10.82 23.81
CA LEU A 326 2.33 -9.75 24.76
C LEU A 326 1.24 -8.81 24.21
N LEU A 327 1.35 -8.41 22.94
CA LEU A 327 0.34 -7.59 22.27
C LEU A 327 -1.01 -8.31 22.17
N LEU A 328 -1.03 -9.62 21.87
CA LEU A 328 -2.26 -10.39 21.86
C LEU A 328 -2.95 -10.38 23.22
N ILE A 329 -2.19 -10.58 24.29
CA ILE A 329 -2.71 -10.60 25.65
C ILE A 329 -3.24 -9.21 26.04
N PHE A 330 -2.45 -8.14 25.88
CA PHE A 330 -2.82 -6.82 26.38
C PHE A 330 -3.80 -6.02 25.51
N VAL A 331 -3.77 -6.21 24.18
CA VAL A 331 -4.59 -5.42 23.25
C VAL A 331 -5.90 -6.13 22.90
N VAL A 332 -5.96 -7.46 22.99
CA VAL A 332 -7.13 -8.24 22.55
C VAL A 332 -7.75 -9.06 23.69
N VAL A 333 -6.97 -9.93 24.33
CA VAL A 333 -7.49 -10.88 25.33
C VAL A 333 -7.95 -10.15 26.59
N LEU A 334 -7.12 -9.26 27.15
CA LEU A 334 -7.44 -8.54 28.38
C LEU A 334 -8.66 -7.62 28.23
N PRO A 335 -8.81 -6.83 27.15
CA PRO A 335 -10.01 -6.02 26.97
C PRO A 335 -11.28 -6.88 26.81
N LEU A 336 -11.20 -8.01 26.10
CA LEU A 336 -12.32 -8.96 25.98
C LEU A 336 -12.69 -9.55 27.36
N PHE A 337 -11.70 -10.03 28.10
CA PHE A 337 -11.89 -10.60 29.42
C PHE A 337 -12.52 -9.60 30.40
N ARG A 338 -12.10 -8.32 30.32
CA ARG A 338 -12.68 -7.22 31.09
C ARG A 338 -14.15 -6.96 30.74
N ILE A 339 -14.51 -7.00 29.45
CA ILE A 339 -15.90 -6.85 29.01
C ILE A 339 -16.77 -7.98 29.59
N VAL A 340 -16.29 -9.22 29.55
CA VAL A 340 -16.98 -10.38 30.13
C VAL A 340 -17.11 -10.25 31.64
N ALA A 341 -16.03 -9.89 32.35
CA ALA A 341 -16.03 -9.68 33.80
C ALA A 341 -17.08 -8.65 34.24
N ARG A 342 -17.21 -7.56 33.49
CA ARG A 342 -18.21 -6.51 33.73
C ARG A 342 -19.64 -7.01 33.50
N GLY A 343 -19.86 -7.79 32.45
CA GLY A 343 -21.16 -8.41 32.19
C GLY A 343 -21.58 -9.32 33.34
N ILE A 344 -20.66 -10.15 33.83
CA ILE A 344 -20.91 -11.06 34.97
C ILE A 344 -21.15 -10.26 36.25
N TYR A 345 -20.36 -9.21 36.52
CA TYR A 345 -20.51 -8.38 37.72
C TYR A 345 -21.89 -7.72 37.82
N VAL A 346 -22.43 -7.26 36.69
CA VAL A 346 -23.73 -6.57 36.66
C VAL A 346 -24.90 -7.56 36.62
N SER A 347 -24.78 -8.71 35.94
CA SER A 347 -25.87 -9.68 35.81
C SER A 347 -25.99 -10.65 37.00
N CYS A 348 -24.89 -11.00 37.67
CA CYS A 348 -24.83 -12.08 38.66
C CYS A 348 -24.37 -11.62 40.05
N ARG A 349 -24.90 -10.48 40.55
CA ARG A 349 -24.50 -9.88 41.84
C ARG A 349 -24.65 -10.82 43.05
N ASN A 350 -25.55 -11.81 42.97
CA ASN A 350 -25.86 -12.75 44.06
C ASN A 350 -25.25 -14.15 43.89
N PHE A 351 -24.68 -14.50 42.73
CA PHE A 351 -24.26 -15.89 42.44
C PHE A 351 -22.76 -16.15 42.65
N PHE A 352 -21.93 -15.10 42.62
CA PHE A 352 -20.47 -15.23 42.79
C PHE A 352 -20.00 -14.72 44.16
N GLY A 353 -19.44 -15.63 44.97
CA GLY A 353 -18.96 -15.35 46.33
C GLY A 353 -17.68 -14.51 46.45
N SER A 354 -16.94 -14.26 45.36
CA SER A 354 -15.68 -13.49 45.38
C SER A 354 -15.82 -12.09 44.76
N GLN A 355 -16.66 -11.25 45.37
CA GLN A 355 -16.89 -9.87 44.91
C GLN A 355 -15.61 -9.03 44.75
N LYS A 356 -14.54 -9.34 45.49
CA LYS A 356 -13.25 -8.64 45.40
C LYS A 356 -12.48 -8.95 44.11
N VAL A 357 -12.38 -10.22 43.72
CA VAL A 357 -11.65 -10.64 42.50
C VAL A 357 -12.38 -10.16 41.27
N LEU A 358 -13.71 -10.31 41.22
CA LEU A 358 -14.51 -9.84 40.10
C LEU A 358 -14.49 -8.31 39.95
N ARG A 359 -14.49 -7.57 41.07
CA ARG A 359 -14.33 -6.11 41.07
C ARG A 359 -12.93 -5.70 40.58
N PHE A 360 -11.88 -6.35 41.06
CA PHE A 360 -10.52 -6.13 40.56
C PHE A 360 -10.44 -6.38 39.05
N MET A 361 -11.06 -7.44 38.58
CA MET A 361 -11.10 -7.84 37.17
C MET A 361 -11.85 -6.86 36.27
N ALA A 362 -12.97 -6.33 36.75
CA ALA A 362 -13.80 -5.39 36.00
C ALA A 362 -13.24 -3.95 35.97
N PHE A 363 -12.56 -3.53 37.05
CA PHE A 363 -12.18 -2.12 37.27
C PHE A 363 -10.67 -1.86 37.30
N ASP A 364 -9.89 -2.69 37.98
CA ASP A 364 -8.46 -2.45 38.21
C ASP A 364 -7.56 -2.98 37.10
N LEU A 365 -7.97 -4.07 36.43
CA LEU A 365 -7.30 -4.56 35.21
C LEU A 365 -7.32 -3.56 34.04
N GLY A 366 -8.11 -2.49 34.15
CA GLY A 366 -8.13 -1.40 33.19
C GLY A 366 -6.85 -0.56 33.10
N LYS A 367 -5.95 -0.67 34.08
CA LYS A 367 -4.63 -0.03 34.01
C LYS A 367 -3.65 -0.78 33.09
N TRP A 368 -3.92 -2.07 32.87
CA TRP A 368 -3.10 -2.96 32.04
C TRP A 368 -3.63 -3.08 30.61
N ASP A 369 -4.86 -2.62 30.37
CA ASP A 369 -5.47 -2.52 29.04
C ASP A 369 -4.66 -1.54 28.17
N MET A 370 -3.89 -2.09 27.24
CA MET A 370 -2.93 -1.36 26.40
C MET A 370 -3.56 -0.91 25.07
N ALA A 371 -4.89 -0.94 24.94
CA ALA A 371 -5.56 -0.55 23.70
C ALA A 371 -5.31 0.94 23.36
N ASP A 372 -5.22 1.82 24.35
CA ASP A 372 -4.87 3.23 24.14
C ASP A 372 -3.40 3.41 23.69
N VAL A 373 -2.46 2.70 24.30
CA VAL A 373 -1.05 2.72 23.89
C VAL A 373 -0.89 2.16 22.47
N MET A 374 -1.69 1.16 22.07
CA MET A 374 -1.67 0.64 20.70
C MET A 374 -2.08 1.72 19.67
N VAL A 375 -3.06 2.58 19.99
CA VAL A 375 -3.44 3.72 19.14
C VAL A 375 -2.26 4.68 18.97
N VAL A 376 -1.61 5.05 20.08
CA VAL A 376 -0.45 5.94 20.07
C VAL A 376 0.71 5.30 19.30
N GLY A 377 0.98 4.02 19.53
CA GLY A 377 2.06 3.26 18.88
C GLY A 377 1.85 3.11 17.37
N THR A 378 0.61 2.88 16.93
CA THR A 378 0.27 2.84 15.49
C THR A 378 0.45 4.22 14.86
N THR A 379 0.07 5.29 15.57
CA THR A 379 0.24 6.67 15.10
C THR A 379 1.73 7.06 14.99
N MET A 380 2.52 6.76 16.02
CA MET A 380 3.98 6.95 16.03
C MET A 380 4.64 6.19 14.89
N THR A 381 4.26 4.92 14.70
CA THR A 381 4.74 4.09 13.59
C THR A 381 4.38 4.70 12.24
N TYR A 382 3.15 5.18 12.07
CA TYR A 382 2.72 5.85 10.84
C TYR A 382 3.55 7.12 10.55
N ILE A 383 3.72 7.99 11.54
CA ILE A 383 4.51 9.22 11.41
C ILE A 383 5.98 8.89 11.09
N GLY A 384 6.56 7.92 11.81
CA GLY A 384 7.94 7.49 11.62
C GLY A 384 8.20 6.88 10.25
N LEU A 385 7.35 5.93 9.82
CA LEU A 385 7.43 5.33 8.49
C LEU A 385 7.23 6.39 7.40
N ASN A 386 6.25 7.28 7.56
CA ASN A 386 6.02 8.34 6.58
C ASN A 386 7.22 9.29 6.46
N GLY A 387 7.85 9.65 7.57
CA GLY A 387 9.06 10.47 7.60
C GLY A 387 10.24 9.79 6.92
N ILE A 388 10.54 8.54 7.30
CA ILE A 388 11.66 7.77 6.72
C ILE A 388 11.43 7.53 5.24
N LEU A 389 10.27 7.00 4.84
CA LEU A 389 9.97 6.71 3.44
C LEU A 389 10.02 7.98 2.59
N LYS A 390 9.46 9.10 3.06
CA LYS A 390 9.56 10.37 2.34
C LYS A 390 10.99 10.84 2.15
N SER A 391 11.83 10.73 3.19
CA SER A 391 13.25 11.10 3.11
C SER A 391 14.02 10.21 2.12
N GLN A 392 13.84 8.90 2.21
CA GLN A 392 14.53 7.94 1.33
C GLN A 392 14.06 8.08 -0.13
N LEU A 393 12.75 8.21 -0.35
CA LEU A 393 12.17 8.41 -1.67
C LEU A 393 12.57 9.75 -2.29
N SER A 394 12.72 10.80 -1.49
CA SER A 394 13.20 12.10 -1.98
C SER A 394 14.65 12.01 -2.48
N GLY A 395 15.48 11.15 -1.88
CA GLY A 395 16.84 10.89 -2.37
C GLY A 395 16.86 10.21 -3.75
N LEU A 396 15.81 9.48 -4.10
CA LEU A 396 15.64 8.82 -5.40
C LEU A 396 14.99 9.74 -6.46
N ASN A 397 14.52 10.92 -6.06
CA ASN A 397 13.86 11.88 -6.95
C ASN A 397 14.91 12.71 -7.70
N ILE A 398 15.48 12.11 -8.74
CA ILE A 398 16.54 12.70 -9.56
C ILE A 398 15.91 13.44 -10.74
N LYS A 399 16.40 14.65 -11.03
CA LYS A 399 16.01 15.43 -12.21
C LYS A 399 17.26 15.89 -12.95
N ASN A 400 17.68 15.09 -13.92
CA ASN A 400 18.78 15.40 -14.83
C ASN A 400 18.30 15.27 -16.28
N ASP A 401 19.11 15.75 -17.24
CA ASP A 401 18.77 15.70 -18.67
C ASP A 401 18.60 14.27 -19.21
N THR A 402 19.19 13.27 -18.55
CA THR A 402 19.17 11.86 -18.97
C THR A 402 18.22 10.98 -18.17
N LEU A 403 17.89 11.35 -16.92
CA LEU A 403 17.07 10.58 -16.00
C LEU A 403 16.19 11.51 -15.19
N THR A 404 14.87 11.31 -15.29
CA THR A 404 13.89 11.96 -14.42
C THR A 404 13.08 10.92 -13.68
N THR A 405 13.20 10.89 -12.37
CA THR A 405 12.48 9.95 -11.50
C THR A 405 11.57 10.73 -10.57
N VAL A 406 10.31 10.34 -10.47
CA VAL A 406 9.32 10.88 -9.52
C VAL A 406 8.89 9.79 -8.57
N THR A 407 9.15 9.96 -7.28
CA THR A 407 8.74 9.02 -6.23
C THR A 407 7.52 9.51 -5.48
N ALA A 408 6.76 8.58 -4.86
CA ALA A 408 5.61 8.89 -4.03
C ALA A 408 5.46 7.94 -2.85
N ASN A 409 5.05 8.53 -1.73
CA ASN A 409 4.62 7.81 -0.54
C ASN A 409 3.11 7.98 -0.38
N ASN A 410 2.36 6.90 -0.55
CA ASN A 410 0.89 6.89 -0.38
C ASN A 410 0.49 6.15 0.90
N SER A 411 1.42 5.95 1.84
CA SER A 411 1.12 5.30 3.11
C SER A 411 0.02 6.05 3.87
N ALA A 412 -0.93 5.31 4.43
CA ALA A 412 -2.11 5.87 5.07
C ALA A 412 -2.61 5.02 6.25
N LEU A 413 -3.16 5.70 7.25
CA LEU A 413 -4.00 5.05 8.27
C LEU A 413 -5.34 4.68 7.63
N GLN A 414 -5.76 3.44 7.85
CA GLN A 414 -6.98 2.88 7.28
C GLN A 414 -8.19 3.09 8.21
N LEU A 415 -9.40 2.89 7.70
CA LEU A 415 -10.63 3.07 8.48
C LEU A 415 -10.72 2.14 9.70
N GLY A 416 -10.03 0.99 9.69
CA GLY A 416 -9.95 0.08 10.84
C GLY A 416 -9.29 0.74 12.06
N PHE A 417 -8.29 1.60 11.85
CA PHE A 417 -7.68 2.38 12.92
C PHE A 417 -8.69 3.28 13.63
N PHE A 418 -9.52 4.00 12.86
CA PHE A 418 -10.52 4.91 13.43
C PHE A 418 -11.64 4.17 14.19
N ILE A 419 -12.03 2.98 13.74
CA ILE A 419 -12.98 2.13 14.48
C ILE A 419 -12.34 1.65 15.79
N PHE A 420 -11.07 1.28 15.77
CA PHE A 420 -10.36 0.90 16.98
C PHE A 420 -10.20 2.08 17.96
N VAL A 421 -9.95 3.29 17.48
CA VAL A 421 -9.98 4.51 18.31
C VAL A 421 -11.36 4.72 18.93
N ALA A 422 -12.43 4.57 18.13
CA ALA A 422 -13.80 4.67 18.63
C ALA A 422 -14.08 3.64 19.74
N TYR A 423 -13.59 2.41 19.58
CA TYR A 423 -13.63 1.39 20.63
C TYR A 423 -12.95 1.85 21.92
N VAL A 424 -11.71 2.34 21.85
CA VAL A 424 -10.94 2.77 23.03
C VAL A 424 -11.67 3.90 23.77
N VAL A 425 -12.16 4.90 23.03
CA VAL A 425 -12.93 6.01 23.60
C VAL A 425 -14.22 5.48 24.25
N TYR A 426 -14.97 4.63 23.54
CA TYR A 426 -16.21 4.04 24.02
C TYR A 426 -16.01 3.22 25.29
N ALA A 427 -14.96 2.39 25.35
CA ALA A 427 -14.62 1.58 26.51
C ALA A 427 -14.23 2.43 27.74
N LYS A 428 -13.52 3.55 27.55
CA LYS A 428 -13.21 4.51 28.64
C LYS A 428 -14.47 5.21 29.13
N VAL A 429 -15.35 5.67 28.22
CA VAL A 429 -16.65 6.27 28.59
C VAL A 429 -17.50 5.30 29.38
N LEU A 430 -17.63 4.05 28.92
CA LEU A 430 -18.38 3.01 29.62
C LEU A 430 -17.78 2.74 31.02
N SER A 431 -16.46 2.72 31.15
CA SER A 431 -15.78 2.55 32.44
C SER A 431 -16.10 3.69 33.42
N PHE A 432 -16.08 4.93 32.94
CA PHE A 432 -16.39 6.11 33.75
C PHE A 432 -17.84 6.10 34.25
N ILE A 433 -18.77 5.71 33.38
CA ILE A 433 -20.19 5.60 33.70
C ILE A 433 -20.42 4.59 34.85
N ILE A 434 -19.81 3.40 34.78
CA ILE A 434 -20.00 2.36 35.80
C ILE A 434 -19.45 2.82 37.15
N LYS A 435 -18.23 3.39 37.16
CA LYS A 435 -17.59 3.85 38.40
C LYS A 435 -18.48 4.88 39.12
N ARG A 436 -19.10 5.79 38.37
CA ARG A 436 -20.01 6.80 38.90
C ARG A 436 -21.33 6.22 39.43
N ILE A 437 -21.77 5.05 38.95
CA ILE A 437 -22.96 4.35 39.46
C ILE A 437 -22.60 3.56 40.72
N ASP A 438 -21.46 2.87 40.73
CA ASP A 438 -20.97 2.11 41.89
C ASP A 438 -20.71 3.03 43.11
N GLU A 439 -20.05 4.19 42.91
CA GLU A 439 -19.81 5.17 43.97
C GLU A 439 -21.10 5.76 44.58
N LYS A 440 -22.17 5.87 43.79
CA LYS A 440 -23.48 6.35 44.28
C LYS A 440 -24.25 5.30 45.05
N ASN A 441 -24.02 4.03 44.76
CA ASN A 441 -24.68 2.88 45.40
C ASN A 441 -23.86 2.30 46.56
N ALA A 442 -22.70 2.88 46.89
CA ALA A 442 -21.87 2.46 48.01
C ALA A 442 -22.57 2.84 49.35
N PRO A 443 -22.71 1.90 50.30
CA PRO A 443 -23.57 2.03 51.48
C PRO A 443 -23.12 3.06 52.54
N GLY A 444 -22.12 3.90 52.27
CA GLY A 444 -21.52 4.80 53.26
C GLY A 444 -21.94 6.28 53.19
N LYS A 445 -22.87 6.67 52.30
CA LYS A 445 -23.24 8.10 52.14
C LYS A 445 -24.71 8.44 52.37
N GLN A 446 -25.58 7.44 52.53
CA GLN A 446 -26.98 7.67 52.91
C GLN A 446 -27.14 7.92 54.42
N SER A 447 -26.24 7.41 55.27
CA SER A 447 -26.30 7.68 56.72
C SER A 447 -26.03 9.15 57.06
N ASN A 448 -25.15 9.84 56.34
CA ASN A 448 -24.72 11.19 56.74
C ASN A 448 -25.68 12.32 56.34
N MET A 449 -26.73 12.04 55.54
CA MET A 449 -27.79 13.03 55.28
C MET A 449 -28.97 12.89 56.24
N GLU A 450 -29.16 11.72 56.86
CA GLU A 450 -30.30 11.47 57.75
C GLU A 450 -30.03 11.98 59.18
N TYR A 451 -28.76 12.01 59.61
CA TYR A 451 -28.36 12.61 60.90
C TYR A 451 -28.32 14.15 60.89
N ALA A 452 -28.23 14.81 59.73
CA ALA A 452 -28.19 16.28 59.64
C ALA A 452 -29.57 16.94 59.68
N THR A 453 -30.65 16.17 59.52
CA THR A 453 -32.04 16.66 59.57
C THR A 453 -32.74 16.44 60.91
N ASN A 454 -32.10 15.74 61.86
CA ASN A 454 -32.72 15.36 63.13
C ASN A 454 -32.12 16.06 64.37
N ASP A 455 -31.20 17.01 64.19
CA ASP A 455 -30.56 17.79 65.26
C ASP A 455 -31.01 19.27 65.25
N GLY A 456 -32.33 19.47 65.11
CA GLY A 456 -32.92 20.81 64.98
C GLY A 456 -34.32 20.94 65.58
N ARG A 457 -34.71 20.01 66.44
CA ARG A 457 -35.88 20.09 67.32
C ARG A 457 -35.55 19.35 68.61
N ASP A 458 -35.06 20.10 69.59
CA ASP A 458 -35.69 20.26 70.90
C ASP A 458 -35.11 21.50 71.60
#